data_AF-A0A1B8GKP8-F1
#
_entry.id   AF-A0A1B8GKP8-F1
#
_cell.length_a   1.000
_cell.length_b   1.000
_cell.length_c   1.000
_cell.angle_alpha   90.00
_cell.angle_beta   90.00
_cell.angle_gamma   90.00
#
_symmetry.space_group_name_H-M   'P 1'
#
loop_
_entity.id
_entity.type
_entity.pdbx_description
1 polymer ?
#
loop_
_entity_poly.entity_id
_entity_poly.type
_entity_poly.pdbx_seq_one_letter_code
_entity_poly.pdbx_strand_id
1 'polypeptide(L)'
;MNYSTLAIVTTTRIMDPNRNFSLPPPRPDQTFVTVSAIDGGSITLPDRCFVTPSNPDERRTVPSLAFLIEHPRAHLFGHNGLADKPFRFMFDLGLRSELRRYIPAQQAHLVHREPYLLGPGVVGNLKKRSLTPADINAVVLSHVHYDHHGDPEDFDQSTFIVGPGSLEILQNGLPGTTATHQCFDPNLLPKNRTVELPPVSSNGTRTKMPNGTSVEWSWDSIGPFPAALDLFGDSSDIILTMVPEGSHVKAVYLTPRTGVLAADVSSKLLIDCSTIDTATSLLVRESVTAKFPSALFYDSPVSGGSLGAAKATLTFMVGCAEDNVHYKLLRDLLGMMGTSIFPCGGPSLGLTAKLSNNYCSGLIAIATSEAMNIGMKSGMDPRVLASIFRTSTAQSCISDKWNPVPGICPEAPASHGYAGGFKVQLMEKDFGLAVKAAEAVGAKLALGDAGLQTYAGASKDSRCRDLDSRVIFRYLGGNEAWAQDLEGKQ
;
A
#
# COMPACT_ATOMS: atom_id res chain seq x y z
N MET A 1 -5.77 3.43 -22.57
CA MET A 1 -5.17 4.20 -21.46
C MET A 1 -4.20 3.28 -20.77
N ASN A 2 -2.90 3.60 -20.80
CA ASN A 2 -1.89 2.83 -20.08
C ASN A 2 -1.72 3.48 -18.71
N TYR A 3 -2.22 2.84 -17.66
CA TYR A 3 -1.96 3.30 -16.30
C TYR A 3 -0.58 2.80 -15.86
N SER A 4 0.33 3.74 -15.61
CA SER A 4 1.65 3.45 -15.07
C SER A 4 1.55 3.25 -13.56
N THR A 5 1.57 2.00 -13.10
CA THR A 5 1.65 1.70 -11.66
C THR A 5 3.05 2.06 -11.15
N LEU A 6 3.16 3.09 -10.30
CA LEU A 6 4.40 3.42 -9.63
C LEU A 6 4.67 2.41 -8.50
N ALA A 7 5.64 1.52 -8.71
CA ALA A 7 6.24 0.76 -7.63
C ALA A 7 7.40 1.55 -7.02
N ILE A 8 7.48 1.63 -5.69
CA ILE A 8 8.65 2.16 -4.99
C ILE A 8 9.73 1.06 -5.03
N VAL A 9 10.78 1.31 -5.80
CA VAL A 9 11.89 0.38 -6.05
C VAL A 9 13.15 1.04 -5.50
N THR A 10 13.61 0.58 -4.33
CA THR A 10 14.79 1.10 -3.59
C THR A 10 15.81 0.00 -3.39
N THR A 11 17.00 0.16 -3.94
CA THR A 11 17.57 -0.94 -4.71
C THR A 11 19.11 -0.58 -4.77
N THR A 12 20.08 -1.48 -4.50
CA THR A 12 21.56 -1.15 -4.54
C THR A 12 22.52 -2.30 -5.00
N ARG A 13 23.34 -2.05 -6.03
CA ARG A 13 24.25 -2.97 -6.78
C ARG A 13 25.08 -4.01 -5.97
N ILE A 14 25.04 -5.29 -6.36
CA ILE A 14 25.87 -6.40 -5.83
C ILE A 14 26.76 -7.06 -6.90
N MET A 15 28.03 -7.33 -6.53
CA MET A 15 28.95 -8.19 -7.29
C MET A 15 29.26 -9.49 -6.52
N ASP A 16 29.56 -10.56 -7.27
CA ASP A 16 29.99 -11.90 -6.87
C ASP A 16 28.88 -12.84 -6.29
N PRO A 17 28.47 -13.89 -7.04
CA PRO A 17 27.47 -14.85 -6.58
C PRO A 17 27.94 -15.84 -5.50
N ASN A 18 29.24 -15.86 -5.13
CA ASN A 18 29.77 -16.81 -4.14
C ASN A 18 29.98 -16.23 -2.72
N ARG A 19 29.55 -14.99 -2.46
CA ARG A 19 29.71 -14.37 -1.12
C ARG A 19 28.57 -14.71 -0.16
N ASN A 20 28.90 -14.86 1.13
CA ASN A 20 27.91 -14.77 2.20
C ASN A 20 27.28 -13.37 2.21
N PHE A 21 25.95 -13.29 2.02
CA PHE A 21 25.20 -12.03 1.94
C PHE A 21 24.90 -11.47 3.35
N SER A 22 25.89 -10.85 3.97
CA SER A 22 25.57 -9.72 4.85
C SER A 22 25.27 -8.50 3.98
N LEU A 23 24.39 -7.61 4.44
CA LEU A 23 24.51 -6.19 4.06
C LEU A 23 25.99 -5.78 4.22
N PRO A 24 26.56 -4.93 3.34
CA PRO A 24 27.86 -4.34 3.63
C PRO A 24 27.76 -3.70 5.03
N PRO A 25 28.70 -3.97 5.95
CA PRO A 25 28.65 -3.36 7.27
C PRO A 25 28.56 -1.84 7.09
N PRO A 26 27.66 -1.15 7.83
CA PRO A 26 27.31 0.24 7.54
C PRO A 26 28.58 1.06 7.42
N ARG A 27 28.86 1.51 6.20
CA ARG A 27 30.09 2.25 5.94
C ARG A 27 29.97 3.61 6.64
N PRO A 28 31.06 4.21 7.14
CA PRO A 28 31.03 5.55 7.72
C PRO A 28 30.48 6.63 6.76
N ASP A 29 30.43 6.34 5.47
CA ASP A 29 29.92 7.19 4.40
C ASP A 29 28.57 6.75 3.80
N GLN A 30 27.94 5.67 4.31
CA GLN A 30 26.73 5.11 3.69
C GLN A 30 25.55 6.07 3.78
N THR A 31 25.04 6.44 2.61
CA THR A 31 23.87 7.29 2.45
C THR A 31 22.59 6.47 2.63
N PHE A 32 21.67 6.97 3.45
CA PHE A 32 20.32 6.44 3.62
C PHE A 32 19.31 7.50 3.19
N VAL A 33 18.26 7.08 2.49
CA VAL A 33 17.14 7.94 2.07
C VAL A 33 15.95 7.67 2.96
N THR A 34 15.33 8.73 3.47
CA THR A 34 14.06 8.62 4.20
C THR A 34 12.92 8.88 3.24
N VAL A 35 11.95 7.96 3.16
CA VAL A 35 10.69 8.15 2.43
C VAL A 35 9.55 8.21 3.44
N SER A 36 8.75 9.26 3.39
CA SER A 36 7.65 9.52 4.29
C SER A 36 6.37 9.79 3.52
N ALA A 37 5.36 8.94 3.69
CA ALA A 37 4.02 9.25 3.21
C ALA A 37 3.48 10.52 3.91
N ILE A 38 2.91 11.41 3.11
CA ILE A 38 2.23 12.64 3.52
C ILE A 38 0.78 12.52 3.04
N ASP A 39 -0.15 12.70 3.96
CA ASP A 39 -1.57 12.76 3.64
C ASP A 39 -1.86 13.97 2.74
N GLY A 40 -2.27 13.70 1.50
CA GLY A 40 -2.68 14.69 0.51
C GLY A 40 -4.20 14.81 0.40
N GLY A 41 -4.97 14.25 1.34
CA GLY A 41 -6.43 14.23 1.32
C GLY A 41 -7.01 12.94 0.75
N SER A 42 -8.33 12.91 0.52
CA SER A 42 -9.02 11.76 -0.07
C SER A 42 -10.22 12.16 -0.93
N ILE A 43 -10.56 11.35 -1.92
CA ILE A 43 -11.70 11.54 -2.83
C ILE A 43 -12.48 10.24 -3.01
N THR A 44 -13.79 10.33 -3.24
CA THR A 44 -14.64 9.17 -3.51
C THR A 44 -14.86 8.97 -5.00
N LEU A 45 -14.38 7.84 -5.51
CA LEU A 45 -14.38 7.49 -6.94
C LEU A 45 -15.21 6.22 -7.19
N PRO A 46 -15.82 6.05 -8.38
CA PRO A 46 -16.50 4.80 -8.74
C PRO A 46 -15.55 3.60 -8.75
N ASP A 47 -15.94 2.47 -8.16
CA ASP A 47 -15.08 1.29 -8.01
C ASP A 47 -14.66 0.69 -9.36
N ARG A 48 -15.50 0.86 -10.39
CA ARG A 48 -15.20 0.51 -11.78
C ARG A 48 -13.99 1.22 -12.39
N CYS A 49 -13.45 2.25 -11.73
CA CYS A 49 -12.17 2.86 -12.11
C CYS A 49 -10.95 2.04 -11.66
N PHE A 50 -11.11 1.11 -10.70
CA PHE A 50 -10.00 0.39 -10.04
C PHE A 50 -10.19 -1.12 -9.91
N VAL A 51 -11.43 -1.61 -9.91
CA VAL A 51 -11.79 -3.01 -9.63
C VAL A 51 -12.65 -3.54 -10.76
N THR A 52 -12.35 -4.75 -11.23
CA THR A 52 -13.13 -5.47 -12.25
C THR A 52 -13.22 -6.95 -11.87
N PRO A 53 -14.43 -7.55 -11.82
CA PRO A 53 -15.74 -6.91 -11.97
C PRO A 53 -16.09 -6.01 -10.77
N SER A 54 -16.99 -5.05 -10.98
CA SER A 54 -17.46 -4.11 -9.95
C SER A 54 -18.93 -3.72 -10.20
N ASN A 55 -19.64 -3.34 -9.14
CA ASN A 55 -20.99 -2.80 -9.27
C ASN A 55 -20.91 -1.37 -9.88
N PRO A 56 -21.69 -1.04 -10.92
CA PRO A 56 -21.67 0.28 -11.56
C PRO A 56 -21.88 1.48 -10.64
N ASP A 57 -22.61 1.29 -9.54
CA ASP A 57 -23.00 2.32 -8.56
C ASP A 57 -22.09 2.37 -7.33
N GLU A 58 -21.19 1.40 -7.18
CA GLU A 58 -20.27 1.34 -6.05
C GLU A 58 -19.19 2.40 -6.16
N ARG A 59 -18.87 3.04 -5.04
CA ARG A 59 -17.86 4.09 -4.93
C ARG A 59 -17.04 3.90 -3.65
N ARG A 60 -15.76 4.24 -3.73
CA ARG A 60 -14.76 4.06 -2.66
C ARG A 60 -13.99 5.36 -2.46
N THR A 61 -13.92 5.78 -1.21
CA THR A 61 -13.00 6.84 -0.78
C THR A 61 -11.57 6.30 -0.81
N VAL A 62 -10.71 6.94 -1.61
CA VAL A 62 -9.29 6.60 -1.74
C VAL A 62 -8.44 7.81 -1.33
N PRO A 63 -7.29 7.59 -0.67
CA PRO A 63 -6.36 8.69 -0.37
C PRO A 63 -5.72 9.18 -1.67
N SER A 64 -5.50 10.49 -1.77
CA SER A 64 -4.45 11.01 -2.65
C SER A 64 -3.18 11.15 -1.81
N LEU A 65 -2.14 10.44 -2.20
CA LEU A 65 -0.89 10.34 -1.45
C LEU A 65 0.17 11.24 -2.06
N ALA A 66 0.83 12.01 -1.21
CA ALA A 66 2.08 12.67 -1.50
C ALA A 66 3.21 11.99 -0.71
N PHE A 67 4.46 12.12 -1.15
CA PHE A 67 5.61 11.54 -0.44
C PHE A 67 6.69 12.60 -0.24
N LEU A 68 7.17 12.73 0.99
CA LEU A 68 8.39 13.46 1.30
C LEU A 68 9.57 12.49 1.19
N ILE A 69 10.54 12.80 0.35
CA ILE A 69 11.79 12.05 0.21
C ILE A 69 12.94 12.95 0.69
N GLU A 70 13.75 12.47 1.63
CA GLU A 70 14.90 13.18 2.19
C GLU A 70 16.19 12.38 1.94
N HIS A 71 17.18 13.02 1.29
CA HIS A 71 18.49 12.42 0.98
C HIS A 71 19.62 13.33 1.51
N PRO A 72 20.56 12.82 2.33
CA PRO A 72 21.49 13.65 3.09
C PRO A 72 22.54 14.40 2.25
N ARG A 73 22.83 13.96 1.02
CA ARG A 73 23.90 14.53 0.16
C ARG A 73 23.54 14.60 -1.34
N ALA A 74 22.28 14.87 -1.70
CA ALA A 74 21.91 14.87 -3.13
C ALA A 74 22.32 16.18 -3.81
N HIS A 75 22.63 16.05 -5.11
CA HIS A 75 22.88 17.17 -6.01
C HIS A 75 21.91 17.05 -7.18
N LEU A 76 20.89 17.91 -7.24
CA LEU A 76 19.81 17.78 -8.22
C LEU A 76 19.42 19.15 -8.81
N PHE A 77 19.44 19.27 -10.14
CA PHE A 77 19.08 20.49 -10.88
C PHE A 77 19.76 21.79 -10.39
N GLY A 78 21.00 21.68 -9.88
CA GLY A 78 21.77 22.81 -9.36
C GLY A 78 21.54 23.11 -7.86
N HIS A 79 20.63 22.40 -7.20
CA HIS A 79 20.54 22.39 -5.74
C HIS A 79 21.57 21.42 -5.17
N ASN A 80 22.45 21.95 -4.33
CA ASN A 80 23.36 21.15 -3.51
C ASN A 80 22.72 20.99 -2.12
N GLY A 81 22.62 19.77 -1.61
CA GLY A 81 22.50 19.57 -0.17
C GLY A 81 23.68 20.26 0.52
N LEU A 82 23.39 21.25 1.38
CA LEU A 82 24.43 21.86 2.22
C LEU A 82 24.94 20.80 3.20
N ALA A 83 26.19 20.88 3.62
CA ALA A 83 26.81 19.88 4.50
C ALA A 83 25.99 19.59 5.79
N ASP A 84 25.20 20.58 6.23
CA ASP A 84 24.38 20.54 7.45
C ASP A 84 22.87 20.32 7.21
N LYS A 85 22.40 20.15 5.95
CA LYS A 85 20.96 19.96 5.64
C LYS A 85 20.71 18.93 4.54
N PRO A 86 19.79 17.96 4.73
CA PRO A 86 19.42 17.02 3.68
C PRO A 86 18.71 17.74 2.53
N PHE A 87 18.89 17.23 1.32
CA PHE A 87 18.07 17.57 0.18
C PHE A 87 16.69 16.93 0.36
N ARG A 88 15.62 17.69 0.18
CA ARG A 88 14.24 17.22 0.31
C ARG A 88 13.45 17.48 -0.96
N PHE A 89 12.66 16.50 -1.39
CA PHE A 89 11.66 16.74 -2.42
C PHE A 89 10.31 16.10 -2.07
N MET A 90 9.24 16.72 -2.57
CA MET A 90 7.91 16.14 -2.57
C MET A 90 7.67 15.40 -3.88
N PHE A 91 7.19 14.16 -3.83
CA PHE A 91 6.62 13.44 -4.97
C PHE A 91 5.09 13.49 -4.87
N ASP A 92 4.47 14.15 -5.84
CA ASP A 92 3.10 14.67 -5.81
C ASP A 92 2.80 15.58 -4.59
N LEU A 93 1.70 16.33 -4.67
CA LEU A 93 1.18 17.17 -3.59
C LEU A 93 -0.28 16.83 -3.22
N GLY A 94 -0.88 15.84 -3.88
CA GLY A 94 -2.24 15.36 -3.62
C GLY A 94 -3.34 16.34 -4.03
N LEU A 95 -4.37 16.46 -3.19
CA LEU A 95 -5.46 17.42 -3.37
C LEU A 95 -5.05 18.82 -2.92
N ARG A 96 -5.65 19.87 -3.51
CA ARG A 96 -5.55 21.23 -2.97
C ARG A 96 -6.20 21.28 -1.59
N SER A 97 -5.64 22.06 -0.67
CA SER A 97 -6.07 22.13 0.73
C SER A 97 -7.50 22.65 0.94
N GLU A 98 -8.04 23.38 -0.05
CA GLU A 98 -9.34 24.04 0.02
C GLU A 98 -10.02 24.10 -1.36
N LEU A 99 -11.35 23.96 -1.40
CA LEU A 99 -12.12 23.94 -2.65
C LEU A 99 -11.89 25.20 -3.52
N ARG A 100 -11.76 26.38 -2.88
CA ARG A 100 -11.57 27.66 -3.58
C ARG A 100 -10.24 27.80 -4.32
N ARG A 101 -9.25 26.94 -4.03
CA ARG A 101 -7.94 26.95 -4.71
C ARG A 101 -8.00 26.25 -6.07
N TYR A 102 -8.99 25.39 -6.29
CA TYR A 102 -9.27 24.78 -7.60
C TYR A 102 -9.87 25.79 -8.58
N ILE A 103 -9.59 25.66 -9.88
CA ILE A 103 -10.31 26.44 -10.90
C ILE A 103 -11.79 26.04 -10.95
N PRO A 104 -12.73 26.92 -11.38
CA PRO A 104 -14.17 26.64 -11.33
C PRO A 104 -14.61 25.31 -12.00
N ALA A 105 -13.95 24.91 -13.09
CA ALA A 105 -14.21 23.64 -13.75
C ALA A 105 -13.83 22.42 -12.89
N GLN A 106 -12.71 22.49 -12.15
CA GLN A 106 -12.28 21.46 -11.21
C GLN A 106 -13.18 21.45 -9.95
N GLN A 107 -13.64 22.61 -9.47
CA GLN A 107 -14.62 22.70 -8.39
C GLN A 107 -15.93 21.98 -8.77
N ALA A 108 -16.45 22.25 -9.97
CA ALA A 108 -17.63 21.56 -10.50
C ALA A 108 -17.40 20.04 -10.63
N HIS A 109 -16.18 19.61 -11.01
CA HIS A 109 -15.84 18.19 -11.06
C HIS A 109 -15.85 17.52 -9.67
N LEU A 110 -15.33 18.20 -8.65
CA LEU A 110 -15.21 17.67 -7.27
C LEU A 110 -16.55 17.39 -6.59
N VAL A 111 -17.65 18.03 -7.01
CA VAL A 111 -19.01 17.68 -6.57
C VAL A 111 -19.30 16.20 -6.83
N HIS A 112 -18.83 15.65 -7.95
CA HIS A 112 -18.95 14.22 -8.29
C HIS A 112 -17.88 13.33 -7.60
N ARG A 113 -17.16 13.86 -6.62
CA ARG A 113 -16.12 13.19 -5.82
C ARG A 113 -16.42 13.15 -4.33
N GLU A 114 -17.56 13.70 -3.91
CA GLU A 114 -18.00 13.64 -2.52
C GLU A 114 -18.34 12.19 -2.07
N PRO A 115 -18.07 11.83 -0.80
CA PRO A 115 -17.33 12.61 0.19
C PRO A 115 -15.83 12.71 -0.15
N TYR A 116 -15.24 13.88 0.08
CA TYR A 116 -13.80 14.13 -0.05
C TYR A 116 -13.26 14.87 1.18
N LEU A 117 -11.95 14.79 1.40
CA LEU A 117 -11.23 15.49 2.46
C LEU A 117 -10.04 16.24 1.84
N LEU A 118 -10.05 17.57 1.87
CA LEU A 118 -9.02 18.43 1.26
C LEU A 118 -7.96 18.90 2.27
N GLY A 119 -8.41 19.39 3.42
CA GLY A 119 -7.54 19.96 4.45
C GLY A 119 -6.84 18.89 5.31
N PRO A 120 -5.63 19.17 5.83
CA PRO A 120 -4.96 20.47 5.86
C PRO A 120 -3.96 20.69 4.69
N GLY A 121 -4.01 19.84 3.65
CA GLY A 121 -3.02 19.81 2.57
C GLY A 121 -1.61 19.39 3.02
N VAL A 122 -0.71 19.21 2.04
CA VAL A 122 0.68 18.80 2.30
C VAL A 122 1.40 19.75 3.25
N VAL A 123 1.25 21.06 3.08
CA VAL A 123 1.93 22.06 3.93
C VAL A 123 1.46 21.99 5.39
N GLY A 124 0.17 21.74 5.62
CA GLY A 124 -0.36 21.50 6.96
C GLY A 124 0.21 20.22 7.60
N ASN A 125 0.50 19.20 6.79
CA ASN A 125 1.12 17.96 7.25
C ASN A 125 2.66 18.04 7.40
N LEU A 126 3.36 18.86 6.61
CA LEU A 126 4.78 19.19 6.81
C LEU A 126 5.00 19.94 8.14
N LYS A 127 4.13 20.89 8.49
CA LYS A 127 4.19 21.61 9.77
C LYS A 127 4.13 20.68 11.00
N LYS A 128 3.38 19.58 10.93
CA LYS A 128 3.33 18.55 11.99
C LYS A 128 4.68 17.83 12.20
N ARG A 129 5.59 17.92 11.22
CA ARG A 129 6.95 17.36 11.22
C ARG A 129 8.02 18.43 11.46
N SER A 130 7.62 19.64 11.89
CA SER A 130 8.50 20.81 12.04
C SER A 130 9.20 21.24 10.75
N LEU A 131 8.59 20.97 9.59
CA LEU A 131 9.08 21.38 8.27
C LEU A 131 8.19 22.49 7.67
N THR A 132 8.81 23.33 6.85
CA THR A 132 8.15 24.39 6.08
C THR A 132 8.31 24.14 4.57
N PRO A 133 7.53 24.81 3.69
CA PRO A 133 7.75 24.71 2.24
C PRO A 133 9.16 25.13 1.81
N ALA A 134 9.79 26.08 2.52
CA ALA A 134 11.16 26.52 2.28
C ALA A 134 12.22 25.44 2.61
N ASP A 135 11.86 24.38 3.34
CA ASP A 135 12.71 23.22 3.58
C ASP A 135 12.68 22.19 2.44
N ILE A 136 11.83 22.40 1.42
CA ILE A 136 11.64 21.51 0.26
C ILE A 136 12.35 22.11 -0.96
N ASN A 137 13.39 21.43 -1.44
CA ASN A 137 14.19 21.87 -2.59
C ASN A 137 13.46 21.68 -3.92
N ALA A 138 12.68 20.61 -4.06
CA ALA A 138 11.97 20.30 -5.29
C ALA A 138 10.59 19.67 -5.08
N VAL A 139 9.72 19.80 -6.08
CA VAL A 139 8.44 19.11 -6.17
C VAL A 139 8.39 18.39 -7.51
N VAL A 140 8.33 17.07 -7.49
CA VAL A 140 8.12 16.22 -8.67
C VAL A 140 6.64 15.89 -8.76
N LEU A 141 5.95 16.29 -9.82
CA LEU A 141 4.58 15.84 -10.08
C LEU A 141 4.62 14.66 -11.07
N SER A 142 3.99 13.55 -10.69
CA SER A 142 3.80 12.37 -11.53
C SER A 142 3.01 12.73 -12.80
N HIS A 143 2.01 13.60 -12.64
CA HIS A 143 1.25 14.26 -13.69
C HIS A 143 0.46 15.45 -13.11
N VAL A 144 -0.04 16.33 -13.99
CA VAL A 144 -0.67 17.61 -13.62
C VAL A 144 -2.20 17.56 -13.45
N HIS A 145 -2.73 16.42 -13.03
CA HIS A 145 -4.17 16.22 -12.82
C HIS A 145 -4.65 16.75 -11.46
N TYR A 146 -5.95 17.04 -11.32
CA TYR A 146 -6.50 17.84 -10.21
C TYR A 146 -6.30 17.20 -8.82
N ASP A 147 -6.12 15.89 -8.76
CA ASP A 147 -5.94 15.12 -7.53
C ASP A 147 -4.48 14.79 -7.20
N HIS A 148 -3.51 15.26 -7.99
CA HIS A 148 -2.07 15.06 -7.73
C HIS A 148 -1.28 16.34 -7.49
N HIS A 149 -1.71 17.47 -8.06
CA HIS A 149 -0.89 18.69 -8.07
C HIS A 149 -0.86 19.49 -6.76
N GLY A 150 -1.77 19.21 -5.81
CA GLY A 150 -1.92 19.94 -4.55
C GLY A 150 -1.88 21.46 -4.75
N ASP A 151 -1.16 22.17 -3.88
CA ASP A 151 -1.03 23.62 -3.88
C ASP A 151 0.42 24.07 -4.21
N PRO A 152 0.81 24.15 -5.50
CA PRO A 152 2.15 24.56 -5.91
C PRO A 152 2.53 25.97 -5.44
N GLU A 153 1.55 26.86 -5.27
CA GLU A 153 1.79 28.24 -4.88
C GLU A 153 2.36 28.40 -3.45
N ASP A 154 2.20 27.38 -2.58
CA ASP A 154 2.78 27.40 -1.23
C ASP A 154 4.29 27.05 -1.23
N PHE A 155 4.82 26.50 -2.33
CA PHE A 155 6.22 26.10 -2.51
C PHE A 155 6.95 27.14 -3.35
N ASP A 156 7.13 28.34 -2.79
CA ASP A 156 7.69 29.52 -3.46
C ASP A 156 9.19 29.39 -3.79
N GLN A 157 9.95 28.61 -3.02
CA GLN A 157 11.39 28.38 -3.23
C GLN A 157 11.74 27.11 -4.03
N SER A 158 10.83 26.14 -4.14
CA SER A 158 11.13 24.82 -4.73
C SER A 158 11.25 24.85 -6.26
N THR A 159 12.06 23.96 -6.84
CA THR A 159 12.03 23.66 -8.29
C THR A 159 10.94 22.63 -8.58
N PHE A 160 10.05 22.92 -9.52
CA PHE A 160 9.04 21.98 -9.99
C PHE A 160 9.61 21.11 -11.12
N ILE A 161 9.31 19.81 -11.12
CA ILE A 161 9.76 18.86 -12.12
C ILE A 161 8.53 18.10 -12.62
N VAL A 162 8.33 18.09 -13.94
CA VAL A 162 7.15 17.45 -14.58
C VAL A 162 7.56 16.60 -15.79
N GLY A 163 6.72 15.62 -16.12
CA GLY A 163 6.91 14.78 -17.30
C GLY A 163 6.67 15.51 -18.64
N PRO A 164 7.12 14.95 -19.77
CA PRO A 164 7.07 15.61 -21.08
C PRO A 164 5.64 15.96 -21.52
N GLY A 165 5.42 17.19 -21.98
CA GLY A 165 4.12 17.67 -22.46
C GLY A 165 3.16 18.12 -21.35
N SER A 166 3.57 18.09 -20.09
CA SER A 166 2.76 18.59 -18.97
C SER A 166 2.48 20.09 -19.10
N LEU A 167 3.48 20.89 -19.50
CA LEU A 167 3.32 22.34 -19.66
C LEU A 167 2.38 22.67 -20.84
N GLU A 168 2.46 21.89 -21.92
CA GLU A 168 1.56 22.00 -23.08
C GLU A 168 0.11 21.67 -22.68
N ILE A 169 -0.10 20.58 -21.93
CA ILE A 169 -1.42 20.18 -21.41
C ILE A 169 -1.99 21.24 -20.46
N LEU A 170 -1.16 21.89 -19.64
CA LEU A 170 -1.61 23.00 -18.79
C LEU A 170 -2.09 24.21 -19.59
N GLN A 171 -1.43 24.58 -20.69
CA GLN A 171 -1.84 25.72 -21.52
C GLN A 171 -3.05 25.40 -22.43
N ASN A 172 -3.01 24.24 -23.09
CA ASN A 172 -3.86 23.94 -24.26
C ASN A 172 -4.84 22.78 -24.01
N GLY A 173 -4.77 22.10 -22.86
CA GLY A 173 -5.58 20.93 -22.54
C GLY A 173 -5.13 19.65 -23.26
N LEU A 174 -5.97 18.62 -23.19
CA LEU A 174 -5.76 17.38 -23.93
C LEU A 174 -6.46 17.44 -25.31
N PRO A 175 -5.86 16.89 -26.38
CA PRO A 175 -6.47 16.88 -27.71
C PRO A 175 -7.64 15.88 -27.81
N GLY A 176 -8.76 16.32 -28.38
CA GLY A 176 -9.95 15.48 -28.66
C GLY A 176 -11.14 15.76 -27.73
N THR A 177 -12.10 14.84 -27.67
CA THR A 177 -13.21 14.90 -26.70
C THR A 177 -12.69 14.60 -25.30
N THR A 178 -12.44 15.66 -24.53
CA THR A 178 -11.96 15.58 -23.15
C THR A 178 -13.08 15.23 -22.18
N ALA A 179 -12.77 14.37 -21.22
CA ALA A 179 -13.70 14.03 -20.14
C ALA A 179 -13.75 15.16 -19.10
N THR A 180 -14.84 15.27 -18.34
CA THR A 180 -15.10 16.39 -17.40
C THR A 180 -14.11 16.55 -16.24
N HIS A 181 -13.14 15.63 -16.09
CA HIS A 181 -12.02 15.74 -15.14
C HIS A 181 -10.75 16.35 -15.77
N GLN A 182 -10.67 16.40 -17.09
CA GLN A 182 -9.48 16.82 -17.86
C GLN A 182 -9.46 18.35 -18.01
N CYS A 183 -9.62 19.04 -16.89
CA CYS A 183 -9.59 20.49 -16.78
C CYS A 183 -8.30 20.91 -16.08
N PHE A 184 -7.48 21.68 -16.80
CA PHE A 184 -6.13 22.05 -16.38
C PHE A 184 -6.05 23.57 -16.16
N ASP A 185 -5.23 23.98 -15.19
CA ASP A 185 -5.00 25.39 -14.88
C ASP A 185 -3.70 25.87 -15.56
N PRO A 186 -3.76 26.80 -16.53
CA PRO A 186 -2.58 27.30 -17.25
C PRO A 186 -1.61 28.08 -16.36
N ASN A 187 -1.99 28.41 -15.13
CA ASN A 187 -1.16 29.09 -14.14
C ASN A 187 -0.74 28.19 -12.97
N LEU A 188 -1.06 26.87 -13.01
CA LEU A 188 -0.77 25.92 -11.93
C LEU A 188 0.69 25.92 -11.50
N LEU A 189 1.62 26.03 -12.46
CA LEU A 189 3.06 25.88 -12.22
C LEU A 189 3.86 27.15 -12.57
N PRO A 190 4.83 27.55 -11.73
CA PRO A 190 5.64 28.73 -11.95
C PRO A 190 6.62 28.51 -13.11
N LYS A 191 6.36 29.14 -14.26
CA LYS A 191 7.15 28.99 -15.50
C LYS A 191 8.66 29.26 -15.33
N ASN A 192 9.05 30.11 -14.36
CA ASN A 192 10.44 30.44 -14.04
C ASN A 192 11.12 29.50 -13.03
N ARG A 193 10.42 28.47 -12.53
CA ARG A 193 10.93 27.45 -11.60
C ARG A 193 10.54 26.02 -11.97
N THR A 194 9.91 25.82 -13.13
CA THR A 194 9.49 24.49 -13.60
C THR A 194 10.43 23.95 -14.67
N VAL A 195 10.88 22.72 -14.48
CA VAL A 195 11.64 21.91 -15.43
C VAL A 195 10.70 20.86 -16.00
N GLU A 196 10.51 20.87 -17.31
CA GLU A 196 9.82 19.79 -18.01
C GLU A 196 10.87 18.81 -18.54
N LEU A 197 10.79 17.55 -18.08
CA LEU A 197 11.66 16.48 -18.54
C LEU A 197 11.38 16.19 -20.03
N PRO A 198 12.40 15.80 -20.81
CA PRO A 198 12.26 15.73 -22.25
C PRO A 198 11.66 14.37 -22.67
N PRO A 199 11.01 14.28 -23.86
CA PRO A 199 10.43 13.04 -24.34
C PRO A 199 11.40 11.86 -24.33
N VAL A 200 10.88 10.66 -24.09
CA VAL A 200 11.64 9.40 -24.20
C VAL A 200 11.81 9.05 -25.67
N SER A 201 12.76 9.71 -26.34
CA SER A 201 13.26 9.34 -27.68
C SER A 201 14.67 8.79 -27.59
N SER A 202 14.98 7.79 -28.41
CA SER A 202 16.22 6.98 -28.34
C SER A 202 17.51 7.69 -28.80
N ASN A 203 17.51 9.02 -28.94
CA ASN A 203 18.68 9.85 -29.21
C ASN A 203 18.53 11.20 -28.50
N GLY A 204 19.66 11.77 -28.09
CA GLY A 204 19.78 12.90 -27.15
C GLY A 204 18.77 14.03 -27.35
N THR A 205 18.06 14.36 -26.27
CA THR A 205 17.10 15.47 -26.22
C THR A 205 17.67 16.61 -25.37
N ARG A 206 17.05 17.79 -25.42
CA ARG A 206 17.50 18.96 -24.64
C ARG A 206 16.39 19.43 -23.72
N THR A 207 16.73 19.59 -22.44
CA THR A 207 15.85 20.12 -21.40
C THR A 207 16.13 21.61 -21.21
N LYS A 208 15.08 22.44 -21.24
CA LYS A 208 15.18 23.85 -20.84
C LYS A 208 15.19 23.94 -19.32
N MET A 209 16.24 24.55 -18.78
CA MET A 209 16.34 24.87 -17.36
C MET A 209 15.66 26.21 -17.06
N PRO A 210 15.27 26.49 -15.81
CA PRO A 210 14.47 27.68 -15.49
C PRO A 210 15.25 29.00 -15.62
N ASN A 211 16.58 28.93 -15.64
CA ASN A 211 17.49 30.03 -15.96
C ASN A 211 17.66 30.28 -17.48
N GLY A 212 16.89 29.60 -18.33
CA GLY A 212 16.92 29.74 -19.79
C GLY A 212 18.01 28.96 -20.52
N THR A 213 18.91 28.26 -19.82
CA THR A 213 19.88 27.39 -20.48
C THR A 213 19.23 26.10 -20.99
N SER A 214 19.83 25.47 -22.01
CA SER A 214 19.36 24.18 -22.54
C SER A 214 20.42 23.12 -22.33
N VAL A 215 20.17 22.19 -21.40
CA VAL A 215 21.07 21.10 -21.03
C VAL A 215 20.78 19.88 -21.90
N GLU A 216 21.81 19.16 -22.35
CA GLU A 216 21.65 17.88 -23.04
C GLU A 216 21.27 16.78 -22.05
N TRP A 217 20.31 15.95 -22.43
CA TRP A 217 19.74 14.92 -21.59
C TRP A 217 19.85 13.56 -22.29
N SER A 218 20.53 12.63 -21.62
CA SER A 218 20.47 11.20 -21.93
C SER A 218 19.42 10.56 -21.02
N TRP A 219 18.57 9.72 -21.60
CA TRP A 219 17.76 8.79 -20.81
C TRP A 219 18.57 7.50 -20.67
N ASP A 220 19.08 7.25 -19.47
CA ASP A 220 19.81 6.03 -19.17
C ASP A 220 18.84 4.94 -18.72
N SER A 221 19.20 3.67 -18.97
CA SER A 221 18.39 2.53 -18.59
C SER A 221 18.72 2.04 -17.19
N ILE A 222 17.68 1.81 -16.38
CA ILE A 222 17.80 1.14 -15.08
C ILE A 222 16.92 -0.10 -15.13
N GLY A 223 17.53 -1.28 -15.24
CA GLY A 223 16.80 -2.56 -15.34
C GLY A 223 15.83 -2.58 -16.54
N PRO A 224 14.50 -2.69 -16.33
CA PRO A 224 13.52 -2.72 -17.43
C PRO A 224 13.30 -1.36 -18.08
N PHE A 225 13.59 -0.27 -17.37
CA PHE A 225 13.11 1.05 -17.71
C PHE A 225 14.09 1.65 -18.74
N PRO A 226 13.73 1.78 -20.03
CA PRO A 226 14.63 2.31 -21.05
C PRO A 226 14.88 3.82 -20.91
N ALA A 227 14.07 4.45 -20.06
CA ALA A 227 14.24 5.81 -19.56
C ALA A 227 13.82 5.79 -18.09
N ALA A 228 14.80 5.80 -17.20
CA ALA A 228 14.58 6.06 -15.79
C ALA A 228 15.45 7.23 -15.35
N LEU A 229 15.04 7.88 -14.26
CA LEU A 229 15.81 8.92 -13.61
C LEU A 229 16.37 8.34 -12.32
N ASP A 230 17.66 7.97 -12.32
CA ASP A 230 18.39 7.64 -11.09
C ASP A 230 18.63 8.96 -10.34
N LEU A 231 17.62 9.41 -9.58
CA LEU A 231 17.61 10.73 -8.95
C LEU A 231 18.78 10.93 -7.96
N PHE A 232 19.37 9.83 -7.49
CA PHE A 232 20.43 9.80 -6.49
C PHE A 232 21.71 9.09 -6.97
N GLY A 233 21.68 8.43 -8.13
CA GLY A 233 22.82 7.70 -8.71
C GLY A 233 23.13 6.38 -7.99
N ASP A 234 22.13 5.72 -7.39
CA ASP A 234 22.34 4.60 -6.44
C ASP A 234 22.11 3.19 -7.00
N SER A 235 21.50 3.05 -8.20
CA SER A 235 21.55 1.91 -9.14
C SER A 235 21.54 0.46 -8.58
N SER A 236 20.59 -0.36 -9.03
CA SER A 236 19.54 -0.64 -8.06
C SER A 236 19.00 -2.10 -7.98
N ASP A 237 19.02 -2.77 -6.79
CA ASP A 237 18.77 -4.23 -6.51
C ASP A 237 17.60 -4.84 -5.61
N ILE A 238 16.72 -4.15 -4.85
CA ILE A 238 15.57 -4.76 -4.11
C ILE A 238 14.19 -4.33 -4.65
N ILE A 239 13.29 -5.29 -4.89
CA ILE A 239 11.90 -5.09 -5.34
C ILE A 239 10.94 -5.70 -4.30
N LEU A 240 10.00 -4.91 -3.78
CA LEU A 240 8.95 -5.39 -2.87
C LEU A 240 7.56 -5.18 -3.48
N THR A 241 6.70 -6.19 -3.42
CA THR A 241 5.33 -6.12 -3.93
C THR A 241 4.30 -6.43 -2.85
N MET A 242 3.17 -5.72 -2.88
CA MET A 242 2.12 -5.79 -1.85
C MET A 242 0.77 -5.46 -2.49
N VAL A 243 0.18 -6.44 -3.19
CA VAL A 243 -1.03 -6.26 -4.02
C VAL A 243 -2.17 -7.20 -3.57
N PRO A 244 -3.43 -6.97 -3.99
CA PRO A 244 -4.58 -7.60 -3.35
C PRO A 244 -4.75 -9.11 -3.59
N GLU A 245 -4.32 -9.63 -4.75
CA GLU A 245 -4.62 -11.01 -5.20
C GLU A 245 -3.55 -11.59 -6.13
N GLY A 246 -3.56 -12.91 -6.34
CA GLY A 246 -2.62 -13.60 -7.22
C GLY A 246 -2.70 -13.17 -8.69
N SER A 247 -3.88 -12.78 -9.17
CA SER A 247 -4.07 -12.15 -10.49
C SER A 247 -3.21 -10.88 -10.64
N HIS A 248 -3.21 -10.02 -9.62
CA HIS A 248 -2.40 -8.81 -9.56
C HIS A 248 -0.90 -9.13 -9.47
N VAL A 249 -0.48 -10.12 -8.68
CA VAL A 249 0.93 -10.55 -8.62
C VAL A 249 1.39 -11.09 -9.99
N LYS A 250 0.59 -11.91 -10.67
CA LYS A 250 0.89 -12.33 -12.06
C LYS A 250 0.99 -11.14 -13.01
N ALA A 251 0.11 -10.15 -12.90
CA ALA A 251 0.19 -8.96 -13.74
C ALA A 251 1.47 -8.15 -13.45
N VAL A 252 1.84 -7.96 -12.17
CA VAL A 252 3.05 -7.23 -11.78
C VAL A 252 4.31 -7.94 -12.25
N TYR A 253 4.42 -9.26 -12.14
CA TYR A 253 5.65 -9.98 -12.50
C TYR A 253 5.70 -10.43 -13.96
N LEU A 254 4.61 -10.95 -14.51
CA LEU A 254 4.60 -11.77 -15.72
C LEU A 254 4.01 -11.08 -16.96
N THR A 255 3.44 -9.87 -16.85
CA THR A 255 2.88 -9.18 -18.02
C THR A 255 3.96 -8.92 -19.07
N PRO A 256 3.77 -9.37 -20.33
CA PRO A 256 4.74 -9.12 -21.39
C PRO A 256 5.01 -7.61 -21.55
N ARG A 257 6.30 -7.24 -21.64
CA ARG A 257 6.82 -5.87 -21.82
C ARG A 257 6.67 -4.90 -20.62
N THR A 258 5.73 -5.11 -19.70
CA THR A 258 5.47 -4.17 -18.59
C THR A 258 5.57 -4.78 -17.18
N GLY A 259 5.63 -6.10 -17.06
CA GLY A 259 5.86 -6.78 -15.78
C GLY A 259 7.33 -6.75 -15.36
N VAL A 260 7.62 -7.02 -14.09
CA VAL A 260 8.97 -7.05 -13.52
C VAL A 260 9.91 -7.98 -14.31
N LEU A 261 9.43 -9.14 -14.78
CA LEU A 261 10.25 -10.05 -15.58
C LEU A 261 10.43 -9.61 -17.04
N ALA A 262 9.91 -8.45 -17.47
CA ALA A 262 10.34 -7.80 -18.70
C ALA A 262 11.73 -7.15 -18.54
N ALA A 263 12.14 -6.84 -17.31
CA ALA A 263 13.48 -6.36 -16.95
C ALA A 263 14.54 -7.46 -17.04
N ASP A 264 15.81 -7.04 -17.02
CA ASP A 264 16.84 -7.83 -16.34
C ASP A 264 16.73 -7.65 -14.81
N VAL A 265 16.40 -8.72 -14.08
CA VAL A 265 16.43 -8.78 -12.61
C VAL A 265 17.55 -9.69 -12.07
N SER A 266 18.56 -10.00 -12.89
CA SER A 266 19.74 -10.76 -12.44
C SER A 266 20.33 -10.17 -11.17
N SER A 267 20.62 -11.04 -10.20
CA SER A 267 21.20 -10.70 -8.90
C SER A 267 20.36 -9.79 -7.99
N LYS A 268 19.09 -9.54 -8.33
CA LYS A 268 18.16 -8.73 -7.51
C LYS A 268 17.43 -9.57 -6.47
N LEU A 269 16.99 -8.93 -5.40
CA LEU A 269 16.13 -9.50 -4.37
C LEU A 269 14.68 -9.08 -4.59
N LEU A 270 13.78 -10.03 -4.78
CA LEU A 270 12.35 -9.83 -5.00
C LEU A 270 11.56 -10.41 -3.83
N ILE A 271 10.71 -9.61 -3.21
CA ILE A 271 9.90 -10.01 -2.04
C ILE A 271 8.42 -9.73 -2.33
N ASP A 272 7.58 -10.76 -2.31
CA ASP A 272 6.12 -10.60 -2.43
C ASP A 272 5.45 -10.73 -1.07
N CYS A 273 4.96 -9.60 -0.54
CA CYS A 273 4.23 -9.52 0.71
C CYS A 273 2.70 -9.68 0.54
N SER A 274 2.24 -9.88 -0.69
CA SER A 274 0.83 -10.12 -1.02
C SER A 274 0.31 -11.41 -0.35
N THR A 275 -0.99 -11.47 -0.05
CA THR A 275 -1.63 -12.73 0.42
C THR A 275 -2.40 -13.37 -0.72
N ILE A 276 -1.80 -14.39 -1.32
CA ILE A 276 -2.23 -15.03 -2.57
C ILE A 276 -2.26 -16.56 -2.45
N ASP A 277 -2.65 -17.27 -3.51
CA ASP A 277 -2.50 -18.72 -3.58
C ASP A 277 -1.02 -19.12 -3.77
N THR A 278 -0.64 -20.24 -3.15
CA THR A 278 0.73 -20.79 -3.23
C THR A 278 1.13 -21.14 -4.66
N ALA A 279 0.21 -21.67 -5.47
CA ALA A 279 0.46 -22.02 -6.87
C ALA A 279 0.89 -20.80 -7.71
N THR A 280 0.26 -19.64 -7.52
CA THR A 280 0.66 -18.39 -8.18
C THR A 280 2.03 -17.90 -7.71
N SER A 281 2.31 -17.96 -6.41
CA SER A 281 3.63 -17.61 -5.88
C SER A 281 4.73 -18.50 -6.45
N LEU A 282 4.47 -19.81 -6.55
CA LEU A 282 5.41 -20.78 -7.12
C LEU A 282 5.63 -20.53 -8.61
N LEU A 283 4.57 -20.27 -9.39
CA LEU A 283 4.67 -19.90 -10.81
C LEU A 283 5.54 -18.66 -11.03
N VAL A 284 5.36 -17.62 -10.20
CA VAL A 284 6.17 -16.39 -10.28
C VAL A 284 7.63 -16.68 -9.93
N ARG A 285 7.88 -17.38 -8.82
CA ARG A 285 9.22 -17.82 -8.42
C ARG A 285 9.92 -18.64 -9.53
N GLU A 286 9.23 -19.59 -10.12
CA GLU A 286 9.75 -20.42 -11.22
C GLU A 286 10.04 -19.59 -12.47
N SER A 287 9.19 -18.62 -12.78
CA SER A 287 9.41 -17.67 -13.87
C SER A 287 10.63 -16.76 -13.61
N VAL A 288 10.82 -16.32 -12.37
CA VAL A 288 12.02 -15.58 -11.92
C VAL A 288 13.26 -16.44 -12.12
N THR A 289 13.31 -17.64 -11.53
CA THR A 289 14.47 -18.55 -11.59
C THR A 289 14.78 -19.01 -13.01
N ALA A 290 13.77 -19.29 -13.84
CA ALA A 290 13.97 -19.76 -15.22
C ALA A 290 14.52 -18.66 -16.13
N LYS A 291 14.14 -17.39 -15.91
CA LYS A 291 14.60 -16.27 -16.74
C LYS A 291 15.88 -15.61 -16.21
N PHE A 292 16.04 -15.57 -14.88
CA PHE A 292 17.16 -14.92 -14.19
C PHE A 292 17.65 -15.82 -13.03
N PRO A 293 18.51 -16.81 -13.29
CA PRO A 293 18.92 -17.79 -12.28
C PRO A 293 19.65 -17.21 -11.06
N SER A 294 20.22 -16.01 -11.15
CA SER A 294 20.83 -15.30 -10.01
C SER A 294 19.87 -14.39 -9.23
N ALA A 295 18.62 -14.23 -9.68
CA ALA A 295 17.61 -13.46 -8.98
C ALA A 295 17.02 -14.28 -7.81
N LEU A 296 16.79 -13.62 -6.67
CA LEU A 296 16.26 -14.22 -5.46
C LEU A 296 14.77 -13.83 -5.32
N PHE A 297 13.89 -14.79 -5.06
CA PHE A 297 12.46 -14.53 -4.83
C PHE A 297 11.98 -15.18 -3.54
N TYR A 298 11.30 -14.40 -2.70
CA TYR A 298 10.71 -14.85 -1.43
C TYR A 298 9.26 -14.38 -1.31
N ASP A 299 8.35 -15.27 -0.94
CA ASP A 299 7.06 -14.86 -0.35
C ASP A 299 7.29 -14.38 1.09
N SER A 300 6.66 -13.27 1.47
CA SER A 300 6.71 -12.72 2.83
C SER A 300 5.40 -12.02 3.23
N PRO A 301 4.25 -12.72 3.20
CA PRO A 301 2.98 -12.14 3.59
C PRO A 301 2.94 -11.64 5.03
N VAL A 302 2.08 -10.64 5.25
CA VAL A 302 1.99 -9.92 6.53
C VAL A 302 0.71 -10.19 7.32
N SER A 303 0.79 -10.01 8.64
CA SER A 303 -0.34 -9.90 9.57
C SER A 303 -0.22 -8.63 10.42
N GLY A 304 -1.34 -8.11 10.92
CA GLY A 304 -1.41 -6.87 11.73
C GLY A 304 -2.28 -5.75 11.15
N GLY A 305 -2.70 -5.85 9.88
CA GLY A 305 -3.60 -4.90 9.23
C GLY A 305 -3.01 -3.49 9.04
N SER A 306 -3.86 -2.53 8.65
CA SER A 306 -3.44 -1.14 8.40
C SER A 306 -2.91 -0.43 9.65
N LEU A 307 -3.50 -0.71 10.83
CA LEU A 307 -3.03 -0.18 12.11
C LEU A 307 -1.63 -0.71 12.48
N GLY A 308 -1.34 -1.98 12.22
CA GLY A 308 -0.01 -2.56 12.40
C GLY A 308 1.01 -1.98 11.42
N ALA A 309 0.62 -1.80 10.15
CA ALA A 309 1.46 -1.18 9.13
C ALA A 309 1.83 0.26 9.48
N ALA A 310 0.86 1.09 9.87
CA ALA A 310 1.09 2.48 10.25
C ALA A 310 1.98 2.65 11.50
N LYS A 311 2.06 1.62 12.35
CA LYS A 311 2.90 1.58 13.56
C LYS A 311 4.24 0.84 13.35
N ALA A 312 4.50 0.31 12.15
CA ALA A 312 5.62 -0.60 11.87
C ALA A 312 5.67 -1.85 12.79
N THR A 313 4.51 -2.35 13.22
CA THR A 313 4.36 -3.53 14.09
C THR A 313 3.70 -4.71 13.36
N LEU A 314 3.95 -4.86 12.06
CA LEU A 314 3.51 -6.04 11.31
C LEU A 314 4.26 -7.31 11.76
N THR A 315 3.60 -8.45 11.53
CA THR A 315 4.25 -9.76 11.54
C THR A 315 4.50 -10.20 10.11
N PHE A 316 5.73 -10.56 9.76
CA PHE A 316 6.11 -11.11 8.45
C PHE A 316 6.36 -12.63 8.56
N MET A 317 5.86 -13.37 7.57
CA MET A 317 5.99 -14.84 7.48
C MET A 317 6.78 -15.16 6.22
N VAL A 318 8.09 -15.38 6.33
CA VAL A 318 9.04 -15.46 5.19
C VAL A 318 9.15 -16.90 4.68
N GLY A 319 8.96 -17.14 3.39
CA GLY A 319 9.20 -18.42 2.72
C GLY A 319 10.69 -18.79 2.57
N CYS A 320 11.45 -18.69 3.66
CA CYS A 320 12.83 -19.18 3.76
C CYS A 320 13.05 -19.95 5.08
N ALA A 321 13.98 -20.91 5.06
CA ALA A 321 14.46 -21.57 6.27
C ALA A 321 15.28 -20.60 7.13
N GLU A 322 15.42 -20.88 8.42
CA GLU A 322 16.17 -20.04 9.36
C GLU A 322 17.67 -19.98 9.05
N ASP A 323 18.21 -21.08 8.50
CA ASP A 323 19.58 -21.22 8.02
C ASP A 323 19.80 -20.71 6.58
N ASN A 324 18.76 -20.15 5.93
CA ASN A 324 18.91 -19.56 4.61
C ASN A 324 19.91 -18.40 4.66
N VAL A 325 20.92 -18.42 3.79
CA VAL A 325 22.02 -17.43 3.77
C VAL A 325 21.55 -15.97 3.66
N HIS A 326 20.36 -15.72 3.09
CA HIS A 326 19.79 -14.39 2.98
C HIS A 326 18.78 -14.04 4.10
N TYR A 327 18.47 -14.97 5.03
CA TYR A 327 17.45 -14.72 6.06
C TYR A 327 17.82 -13.53 6.96
N LYS A 328 19.09 -13.33 7.31
CA LYS A 328 19.51 -12.14 8.07
C LYS A 328 19.16 -10.84 7.33
N LEU A 329 19.42 -10.77 6.03
CA LEU A 329 19.08 -9.63 5.18
C LEU A 329 17.56 -9.39 5.14
N LEU A 330 16.78 -10.45 4.92
CA LEU A 330 15.32 -10.39 4.92
C LEU A 330 14.78 -9.90 6.28
N ARG A 331 15.29 -10.46 7.38
CA ARG A 331 14.92 -10.06 8.75
C ARG A 331 15.25 -8.61 9.06
N ASP A 332 16.43 -8.14 8.67
CA ASP A 332 16.86 -6.76 8.89
C ASP A 332 16.01 -5.77 8.06
N LEU A 333 15.69 -6.11 6.81
CA LEU A 333 14.84 -5.29 5.93
C LEU A 333 13.38 -5.23 6.39
N LEU A 334 12.76 -6.40 6.61
CA LEU A 334 11.35 -6.50 6.99
C LEU A 334 11.12 -5.99 8.43
N GLY A 335 12.16 -6.04 9.27
CA GLY A 335 12.20 -5.43 10.60
C GLY A 335 11.98 -3.91 10.62
N MET A 336 12.13 -3.21 9.49
CA MET A 336 11.79 -1.78 9.38
C MET A 336 10.27 -1.53 9.30
N MET A 337 9.48 -2.55 8.97
CA MET A 337 8.02 -2.48 8.82
C MET A 337 7.27 -3.35 9.85
N GLY A 338 7.98 -4.19 10.60
CA GLY A 338 7.39 -5.17 11.48
C GLY A 338 8.26 -5.60 12.66
N THR A 339 7.61 -5.92 13.77
CA THR A 339 8.25 -6.32 15.05
C THR A 339 8.46 -7.82 15.17
N SER A 340 7.97 -8.63 14.24
CA SER A 340 8.04 -10.09 14.33
C SER A 340 8.22 -10.70 12.95
N ILE A 341 9.43 -11.22 12.68
CA ILE A 341 9.78 -11.84 11.40
C ILE A 341 10.04 -13.32 11.65
N PHE A 342 9.30 -14.19 10.96
CA PHE A 342 9.40 -15.64 11.11
C PHE A 342 9.94 -16.29 9.82
N PRO A 343 10.96 -17.16 9.89
CA PRO A 343 11.36 -18.01 8.78
C PRO A 343 10.44 -19.24 8.76
N CYS A 344 9.62 -19.37 7.73
CA CYS A 344 8.58 -20.39 7.62
C CYS A 344 9.04 -21.67 6.88
N GLY A 345 10.28 -21.74 6.39
CA GLY A 345 10.83 -22.91 5.70
C GLY A 345 10.92 -22.74 4.18
N GLY A 346 10.51 -23.73 3.39
CA GLY A 346 10.62 -23.65 1.94
C GLY A 346 9.81 -22.53 1.27
N PRO A 347 9.99 -22.32 -0.05
CA PRO A 347 9.17 -21.39 -0.83
C PRO A 347 7.67 -21.67 -0.68
N SER A 348 6.86 -20.61 -0.64
CA SER A 348 5.42 -20.62 -0.39
C SER A 348 4.98 -21.03 1.03
N LEU A 349 5.91 -21.36 1.94
CA LEU A 349 5.54 -21.67 3.32
C LEU A 349 5.22 -20.43 4.16
N GLY A 350 5.67 -19.24 3.75
CA GLY A 350 5.20 -17.97 4.32
C GLY A 350 3.71 -17.76 4.04
N LEU A 351 3.29 -17.96 2.79
CA LEU A 351 1.89 -18.02 2.38
C LEU A 351 1.12 -19.12 3.09
N THR A 352 1.68 -20.32 3.20
CA THR A 352 1.04 -21.44 3.91
C THR A 352 0.78 -21.09 5.38
N ALA A 353 1.75 -20.49 6.06
CA ALA A 353 1.60 -20.01 7.43
C ALA A 353 0.52 -18.91 7.54
N LYS A 354 0.52 -17.93 6.62
CA LYS A 354 -0.47 -16.85 6.59
C LYS A 354 -1.90 -17.37 6.38
N LEU A 355 -2.10 -18.26 5.40
CA LEU A 355 -3.40 -18.84 5.10
C LEU A 355 -3.90 -19.71 6.26
N SER A 356 -3.03 -20.51 6.87
CA SER A 356 -3.34 -21.31 8.06
C SER A 356 -3.75 -20.43 9.25
N ASN A 357 -3.03 -19.34 9.50
CA ASN A 357 -3.35 -18.35 10.52
C ASN A 357 -4.73 -17.71 10.28
N ASN A 358 -5.01 -17.26 9.05
CA ASN A 358 -6.26 -16.57 8.75
C ASN A 358 -7.47 -17.51 8.77
N TYR A 359 -7.33 -18.76 8.30
CA TYR A 359 -8.34 -19.80 8.46
C TYR A 359 -8.67 -20.07 9.93
N CYS A 360 -7.64 -20.32 10.76
CA CYS A 360 -7.82 -20.56 12.20
C CYS A 360 -8.44 -19.34 12.90
N SER A 361 -7.93 -18.14 12.62
CA SER A 361 -8.46 -16.90 13.19
C SER A 361 -9.91 -16.61 12.76
N GLY A 362 -10.29 -16.97 11.53
CA GLY A 362 -11.66 -16.86 11.04
C GLY A 362 -12.62 -17.82 11.74
N LEU A 363 -12.22 -19.09 11.91
CA LEU A 363 -13.00 -20.06 12.68
C LEU A 363 -13.17 -19.65 14.15
N ILE A 364 -12.10 -19.16 14.80
CA ILE A 364 -12.17 -18.65 16.17
C ILE A 364 -13.13 -17.46 16.25
N ALA A 365 -13.16 -16.58 15.26
CA ALA A 365 -14.10 -15.45 15.25
C ALA A 365 -15.57 -15.87 15.07
N ILE A 366 -15.84 -16.89 14.24
CA ILE A 366 -17.18 -17.51 14.15
C ILE A 366 -17.57 -18.13 15.50
N ALA A 367 -16.74 -19.02 16.04
CA ALA A 367 -17.02 -19.72 17.31
C ALA A 367 -17.18 -18.75 18.50
N THR A 368 -16.37 -17.69 18.57
CA THR A 368 -16.52 -16.63 19.58
C THR A 368 -17.86 -15.90 19.42
N SER A 369 -18.25 -15.57 18.18
CA SER A 369 -19.52 -14.90 17.90
C SER A 369 -20.72 -15.77 18.28
N GLU A 370 -20.69 -17.05 17.93
CA GLU A 370 -21.73 -18.04 18.27
C GLU A 370 -21.84 -18.23 19.79
N ALA A 371 -20.72 -18.49 20.48
CA ALA A 371 -20.71 -18.74 21.91
C ALA A 371 -21.14 -17.51 22.74
N MET A 372 -20.73 -16.31 22.32
CA MET A 372 -21.23 -15.06 22.92
C MET A 372 -22.74 -14.90 22.70
N ASN A 373 -23.23 -15.14 21.48
CA ASN A 373 -24.66 -15.04 21.14
C ASN A 373 -25.51 -16.05 21.95
N ILE A 374 -25.02 -17.29 22.15
CA ILE A 374 -25.66 -18.30 23.00
C ILE A 374 -25.81 -17.77 24.43
N GLY A 375 -24.72 -17.36 25.07
CA GLY A 375 -24.77 -16.88 26.46
C GLY A 375 -25.64 -15.63 26.64
N MET A 376 -25.55 -14.67 25.71
CA MET A 376 -26.38 -13.46 25.71
C MET A 376 -27.88 -13.78 25.55
N LYS A 377 -28.24 -14.71 24.65
CA LYS A 377 -29.63 -15.19 24.49
C LYS A 377 -30.11 -16.00 25.70
N SER A 378 -29.21 -16.64 26.44
CA SER A 378 -29.49 -17.24 27.76
C SER A 378 -29.57 -16.22 28.90
N GLY A 379 -29.42 -14.91 28.63
CA GLY A 379 -29.53 -13.84 29.62
C GLY A 379 -28.25 -13.49 30.37
N MET A 380 -27.08 -14.01 29.95
CA MET A 380 -25.80 -13.63 30.54
C MET A 380 -25.34 -12.25 30.08
N ASP A 381 -24.75 -11.49 31.01
CA ASP A 381 -23.97 -10.30 30.68
C ASP A 381 -22.71 -10.71 29.87
N PRO A 382 -22.52 -10.19 28.64
CA PRO A 382 -21.37 -10.55 27.81
C PRO A 382 -20.02 -10.15 28.43
N ARG A 383 -19.98 -9.17 29.34
CA ARG A 383 -18.74 -8.80 30.09
C ARG A 383 -18.30 -9.92 31.03
N VAL A 384 -19.27 -10.60 31.66
CA VAL A 384 -19.01 -11.77 32.51
C VAL A 384 -18.54 -12.93 31.66
N LEU A 385 -19.23 -13.22 30.55
CA LEU A 385 -18.86 -14.31 29.65
C LEU A 385 -17.47 -14.13 29.02
N ALA A 386 -17.14 -12.92 28.55
CA ALA A 386 -15.81 -12.60 28.03
C ALA A 386 -14.71 -12.73 29.11
N SER A 387 -15.04 -12.46 30.37
CA SER A 387 -14.12 -12.66 31.50
C SER A 387 -13.92 -14.14 31.85
N ILE A 388 -14.95 -14.98 31.68
CA ILE A 388 -14.83 -16.45 31.76
C ILE A 388 -13.95 -16.96 30.62
N PHE A 389 -14.17 -16.54 29.37
CA PHE A 389 -13.36 -16.97 28.23
C PHE A 389 -11.88 -16.65 28.43
N ARG A 390 -11.55 -15.43 28.89
CA ARG A 390 -10.17 -14.96 29.14
C ARG A 390 -9.37 -15.82 30.12
N THR A 391 -10.04 -16.52 31.04
CA THR A 391 -9.42 -17.36 32.09
C THR A 391 -9.66 -18.86 31.88
N SER A 392 -10.34 -19.25 30.81
CA SER A 392 -10.74 -20.63 30.51
C SER A 392 -10.16 -21.11 29.17
N THR A 393 -10.46 -22.35 28.79
CA THR A 393 -9.99 -22.97 27.53
C THR A 393 -10.54 -22.34 26.24
N ALA A 394 -11.49 -21.41 26.35
CA ALA A 394 -11.99 -20.60 25.24
C ALA A 394 -11.15 -19.33 24.97
N GLN A 395 -10.10 -19.08 25.75
CA GLN A 395 -9.21 -17.93 25.61
C GLN A 395 -8.64 -17.86 24.19
N SER A 396 -8.69 -16.67 23.59
CA SER A 396 -8.12 -16.42 22.27
C SER A 396 -7.85 -14.93 22.05
N CYS A 397 -6.94 -14.61 21.13
CA CYS A 397 -6.69 -13.23 20.71
C CYS A 397 -7.96 -12.52 20.18
N ILE A 398 -8.90 -13.26 19.58
CA ILE A 398 -10.18 -12.71 19.17
C ILE A 398 -11.04 -12.37 20.39
N SER A 399 -11.24 -13.30 21.33
CA SER A 399 -12.02 -13.03 22.55
C SER A 399 -11.46 -11.86 23.37
N ASP A 400 -10.14 -11.73 23.46
CA ASP A 400 -9.48 -10.80 24.39
C ASP A 400 -9.18 -9.41 23.81
N LYS A 401 -8.92 -9.30 22.50
CA LYS A 401 -8.49 -8.05 21.86
C LYS A 401 -9.40 -7.59 20.72
N TRP A 402 -10.16 -8.50 20.12
CA TRP A 402 -10.98 -8.23 18.94
C TRP A 402 -12.39 -8.81 19.11
N ASN A 403 -12.94 -8.71 20.33
CA ASN A 403 -14.18 -9.38 20.67
C ASN A 403 -15.31 -8.91 19.73
N PRO A 404 -16.09 -9.83 19.13
CA PRO A 404 -17.08 -9.46 18.13
C PRO A 404 -18.31 -8.77 18.72
N VAL A 405 -18.48 -8.75 20.05
CA VAL A 405 -19.60 -8.05 20.71
C VAL A 405 -19.22 -6.59 20.99
N PRO A 406 -20.01 -5.59 20.55
CA PRO A 406 -19.72 -4.17 20.78
C PRO A 406 -19.53 -3.84 22.27
N GLY A 407 -18.53 -3.01 22.57
CA GLY A 407 -18.24 -2.54 23.93
C GLY A 407 -17.41 -3.47 24.81
N ILE A 408 -17.21 -4.74 24.43
CA ILE A 408 -16.40 -5.69 25.22
C ILE A 408 -14.89 -5.40 25.11
N CYS A 409 -14.43 -5.04 23.92
CA CYS A 409 -13.08 -4.52 23.67
C CYS A 409 -13.21 -3.10 23.11
N PRO A 410 -12.96 -2.03 23.89
CA PRO A 410 -13.20 -0.65 23.46
C PRO A 410 -12.49 -0.27 22.14
N GLU A 411 -11.25 -0.72 21.96
CA GLU A 411 -10.42 -0.47 20.77
C GLU A 411 -10.75 -1.37 19.56
N ALA A 412 -11.64 -2.35 19.71
CA ALA A 412 -11.98 -3.29 18.64
C ALA A 412 -13.03 -2.68 17.69
N PRO A 413 -12.99 -2.99 16.36
CA PRO A 413 -13.93 -2.45 15.39
C PRO A 413 -15.41 -2.64 15.77
N ALA A 414 -15.77 -3.74 16.45
CA ALA A 414 -17.13 -3.99 16.94
C ALA A 414 -17.66 -2.85 17.82
N SER A 415 -16.81 -2.22 18.63
CA SER A 415 -17.15 -1.06 19.48
C SER A 415 -17.29 0.26 18.70
N HIS A 416 -16.99 0.24 17.40
CA HIS A 416 -17.05 1.38 16.47
C HIS A 416 -17.90 1.03 15.24
N GLY A 417 -18.97 0.24 15.42
CA GLY A 417 -19.89 -0.14 14.34
C GLY A 417 -19.29 -1.07 13.27
N TYR A 418 -18.20 -1.76 13.59
CA TYR A 418 -17.34 -2.57 12.71
C TYR A 418 -16.64 -1.77 11.59
N ALA A 419 -16.52 -0.44 11.73
CA ALA A 419 -15.82 0.39 10.77
C ALA A 419 -14.31 0.09 10.72
N GLY A 420 -13.73 0.09 9.51
CA GLY A 420 -12.30 -0.15 9.31
C GLY A 420 -11.90 -1.62 9.51
N GLY A 421 -10.84 -1.86 10.27
CA GLY A 421 -10.35 -3.21 10.58
C GLY A 421 -9.91 -4.03 9.36
N PHE A 422 -10.15 -5.34 9.41
CA PHE A 422 -9.88 -6.27 8.30
C PHE A 422 -11.20 -6.68 7.64
N LYS A 423 -11.50 -6.10 6.47
CA LYS A 423 -12.79 -6.25 5.79
C LYS A 423 -13.26 -7.69 5.64
N VAL A 424 -14.56 -7.93 5.83
CA VAL A 424 -15.20 -9.25 5.69
C VAL A 424 -14.92 -9.91 4.33
N GLN A 425 -14.87 -9.14 3.24
CA GLN A 425 -14.55 -9.67 1.90
C GLN A 425 -13.08 -10.13 1.77
N LEU A 426 -12.14 -9.49 2.49
CA LEU A 426 -10.75 -9.95 2.54
C LEU A 426 -10.61 -11.23 3.36
N MET A 427 -11.43 -11.39 4.41
CA MET A 427 -11.52 -12.65 5.14
C MET A 427 -12.14 -13.76 4.29
N GLU A 428 -13.24 -13.52 3.54
CA GLU A 428 -13.78 -14.49 2.57
C GLU A 428 -12.69 -14.94 1.58
N LYS A 429 -11.92 -14.00 1.01
CA LYS A 429 -10.80 -14.31 0.12
C LYS A 429 -9.75 -15.19 0.79
N ASP A 430 -9.20 -14.77 1.92
CA ASP A 430 -8.12 -15.49 2.59
C ASP A 430 -8.58 -16.87 3.11
N PHE A 431 -9.82 -16.98 3.59
CA PHE A 431 -10.42 -18.24 4.01
C PHE A 431 -10.61 -19.18 2.81
N GLY A 432 -11.12 -18.68 1.68
CA GLY A 432 -11.24 -19.45 0.44
C GLY A 432 -9.90 -19.89 -0.17
N LEU A 433 -8.85 -19.06 -0.04
CA LEU A 433 -7.48 -19.45 -0.38
C LEU A 433 -6.96 -20.57 0.52
N ALA A 434 -7.25 -20.52 1.83
CA ALA A 434 -6.85 -21.56 2.77
C ALA A 434 -7.58 -22.90 2.54
N VAL A 435 -8.88 -22.87 2.19
CA VAL A 435 -9.64 -24.08 1.81
C VAL A 435 -9.01 -24.75 0.58
N LYS A 436 -8.73 -23.98 -0.48
CA LYS A 436 -8.05 -24.49 -1.69
C LYS A 436 -6.64 -25.02 -1.40
N ALA A 437 -5.89 -24.36 -0.51
CA ALA A 437 -4.58 -24.83 -0.09
C ALA A 437 -4.66 -26.17 0.66
N ALA A 438 -5.68 -26.36 1.51
CA ALA A 438 -5.93 -27.61 2.21
C ALA A 438 -6.31 -28.75 1.25
N GLU A 439 -7.19 -28.49 0.26
CA GLU A 439 -7.52 -29.43 -0.81
C GLU A 439 -6.26 -29.88 -1.57
N ALA A 440 -5.40 -28.93 -1.97
CA ALA A 440 -4.19 -29.19 -2.75
C ALA A 440 -3.16 -30.07 -2.01
N VAL A 441 -3.16 -30.09 -0.67
CA VAL A 441 -2.27 -30.94 0.14
C VAL A 441 -2.99 -32.14 0.78
N GLY A 442 -4.27 -32.36 0.47
CA GLY A 442 -5.07 -33.45 1.04
C GLY A 442 -5.44 -33.28 2.52
N ALA A 443 -5.36 -32.07 3.07
CA ALA A 443 -5.72 -31.78 4.46
C ALA A 443 -7.24 -31.71 4.64
N LYS A 444 -7.79 -32.61 5.47
CA LYS A 444 -9.23 -32.67 5.75
C LYS A 444 -9.67 -31.52 6.67
N LEU A 445 -10.50 -30.61 6.15
CA LEU A 445 -11.11 -29.53 6.93
C LEU A 445 -12.49 -29.95 7.46
N ALA A 446 -12.63 -30.08 8.78
CA ALA A 446 -13.91 -30.45 9.41
C ALA A 446 -14.95 -29.31 9.41
N LEU A 447 -14.49 -28.05 9.39
CA LEU A 447 -15.32 -26.84 9.46
C LEU A 447 -15.11 -25.91 8.24
N GLY A 448 -14.38 -26.36 7.21
CA GLY A 448 -13.94 -25.52 6.10
C GLY A 448 -15.11 -24.94 5.30
N ASP A 449 -16.01 -25.81 4.83
CA ASP A 449 -17.16 -25.40 4.03
C ASP A 449 -18.11 -24.49 4.80
N ALA A 450 -18.42 -24.82 6.06
CA ALA A 450 -19.30 -24.03 6.92
C ALA A 450 -18.71 -22.64 7.24
N GLY A 451 -17.39 -22.57 7.52
CA GLY A 451 -16.69 -21.31 7.74
C GLY A 451 -16.66 -20.44 6.48
N LEU A 452 -16.37 -21.04 5.32
CA LEU A 452 -16.34 -20.34 4.04
C LEU A 452 -17.74 -19.83 3.65
N GLN A 453 -18.79 -20.65 3.79
CA GLN A 453 -20.17 -20.26 3.55
C GLN A 453 -20.62 -19.11 4.48
N THR A 454 -20.22 -19.14 5.75
CA THR A 454 -20.50 -18.06 6.72
C THR A 454 -19.86 -16.73 6.28
N TYR A 455 -18.57 -16.72 5.93
CA TYR A 455 -17.91 -15.51 5.43
C TYR A 455 -18.45 -15.05 4.07
N ALA A 456 -18.77 -15.98 3.18
CA ALA A 456 -19.33 -15.70 1.86
C ALA A 456 -20.78 -15.20 1.90
N GLY A 457 -21.55 -15.54 2.93
CA GLY A 457 -22.87 -14.94 3.19
C GLY A 457 -22.73 -13.53 3.77
N ALA A 458 -21.90 -13.36 4.79
CA ALA A 458 -21.67 -12.07 5.44
C ALA A 458 -21.04 -11.03 4.51
N SER A 459 -20.16 -11.42 3.58
CA SER A 459 -19.56 -10.50 2.60
C SER A 459 -20.55 -9.93 1.60
N LYS A 460 -21.67 -10.64 1.37
CA LYS A 460 -22.74 -10.28 0.43
C LYS A 460 -23.92 -9.60 1.11
N ASP A 461 -24.05 -9.73 2.44
CA ASP A 461 -25.05 -9.03 3.24
C ASP A 461 -24.74 -7.52 3.31
N SER A 462 -25.68 -6.70 2.85
CA SER A 462 -25.57 -5.24 2.83
C SER A 462 -25.36 -4.60 4.22
N ARG A 463 -25.69 -5.31 5.30
CA ARG A 463 -25.49 -4.88 6.70
C ARG A 463 -24.07 -5.13 7.21
N CYS A 464 -23.29 -5.93 6.48
CA CYS A 464 -22.00 -6.47 6.90
C CYS A 464 -20.87 -6.13 5.92
N ARG A 465 -21.19 -5.91 4.65
CA ARG A 465 -20.24 -5.59 3.59
C ARG A 465 -19.41 -4.35 3.90
N ASP A 466 -18.12 -4.38 3.54
CA ASP A 466 -17.12 -3.33 3.76
C ASP A 466 -16.77 -3.01 5.22
N LEU A 467 -17.35 -3.74 6.17
CA LEU A 467 -17.02 -3.71 7.59
C LEU A 467 -16.01 -4.79 7.97
N ASP A 468 -15.39 -4.65 9.14
CA ASP A 468 -14.45 -5.61 9.72
C ASP A 468 -15.05 -7.01 9.87
N SER A 469 -14.24 -8.05 9.64
CA SER A 469 -14.67 -9.45 9.55
C SER A 469 -15.29 -10.03 10.83
N ARG A 470 -15.21 -9.36 11.98
CA ARG A 470 -15.94 -9.75 13.20
C ARG A 470 -17.42 -9.35 13.17
N VAL A 471 -17.86 -8.62 12.14
CA VAL A 471 -19.29 -8.38 11.82
C VAL A 471 -20.08 -9.68 11.57
N ILE A 472 -19.41 -10.83 11.51
CA ILE A 472 -20.05 -12.16 11.59
C ILE A 472 -21.00 -12.28 12.79
N PHE A 473 -20.78 -11.61 13.92
CA PHE A 473 -21.75 -11.58 15.02
C PHE A 473 -23.09 -10.94 14.63
N ARG A 474 -23.08 -9.84 13.85
CA ARG A 474 -24.27 -9.22 13.25
C ARG A 474 -24.95 -10.18 12.27
N TYR A 475 -24.17 -10.79 11.38
CA TYR A 475 -24.67 -11.73 10.39
C TYR A 475 -25.39 -12.93 11.04
N LEU A 476 -24.85 -13.47 12.13
CA LEU A 476 -25.42 -14.55 12.94
C LEU A 476 -26.58 -14.10 13.87
N GLY A 477 -27.08 -12.87 13.72
CA GLY A 477 -28.19 -12.34 14.52
C GLY A 477 -27.84 -12.22 16.01
N GLY A 478 -26.63 -11.74 16.30
CA GLY A 478 -26.19 -11.30 17.62
C GLY A 478 -26.80 -9.94 17.99
N ASN A 479 -27.01 -9.72 19.28
CA ASN A 479 -27.58 -8.47 19.79
C ASN A 479 -26.48 -7.43 20.06
N GLU A 480 -26.44 -6.38 19.24
CA GLU A 480 -25.49 -5.27 19.39
C GLU A 480 -25.92 -4.21 20.42
N ALA A 481 -27.22 -4.14 20.74
CA ALA A 481 -27.80 -3.16 21.68
C ALA A 481 -27.87 -3.67 23.15
N TRP A 482 -27.18 -4.77 23.44
CA TRP A 482 -27.27 -5.53 24.70
C TRP A 482 -27.11 -4.70 25.99
N ALA A 483 -26.37 -3.59 25.95
CA ALA A 483 -26.20 -2.71 27.11
C ALA A 483 -27.53 -2.05 27.52
N GLN A 484 -28.32 -1.58 26.53
CA GLN A 484 -29.62 -0.96 26.75
C GLN A 484 -30.63 -1.97 27.34
N ASP A 485 -30.57 -3.22 26.88
CA ASP A 485 -31.42 -4.32 27.37
C ASP A 485 -31.09 -4.79 28.81
N LEU A 486 -29.91 -4.44 29.33
CA LEU A 486 -29.51 -4.68 30.72
C LEU A 486 -29.84 -3.47 31.60
N GLU A 487 -29.63 -2.25 31.11
CA GLU A 487 -29.99 -1.01 31.82
C GLU A 487 -31.51 -0.89 32.02
N GLY A 488 -32.31 -1.30 31.04
CA GLY A 488 -33.77 -1.36 31.15
C GLY A 488 -34.33 -2.50 32.02
N LYS A 489 -33.47 -3.28 32.70
CA LYS A 489 -33.84 -4.38 33.61
C LYS A 489 -33.38 -4.16 35.06
N GLN A 490 -32.77 -3.02 35.35
CA GLN A 490 -32.47 -2.55 36.70
C GLN A 490 -33.51 -1.53 37.17
#